data_AF-A0A521X2D9-F1
#
_entry.id   AF-A0A521X2D9-F1
#
_cell.length_a   1.000
_cell.length_b   1.000
_cell.length_c   1.000
_cell.angle_alpha   90.00
_cell.angle_beta   90.00
_cell.angle_gamma   90.00
#
_symmetry.space_group_name_H-M   'P 1'
#
loop_
_entity.id
_entity.type
_entity.pdbx_description
1 polymer ?
#
loop_
_entity_poly.entity_id
_entity_poly.type
_entity_poly.pdbx_seq_one_letter_code
_entity_poly.pdbx_strand_id
1 'polypeptide(L)'
;MFTPHAPLAVEETIDGFVRSIGGVKISDELPNPPPFENADYIFREAGVIIELKEVTTDFGKAGGIVDKLIGLHEKHYRNDPSWRPALFGGVGHSKAFIADFVRIFREPLGRILKKANSQIKSTKKNLPFENGFGVTMIVNDGFKSLEPYFVRALISDILLNSNSAIQCCVYITVNTYVEVPESEYAHLLWVPSYSEHAPQRLVDFIDNLGDRWFNHLESLTGPFDVSDKTSDTSFLNDSKTIK
;
A
#
# COMPACT_ATOMS: atom_id res chain seq x y z
N MET A 1 -8.82 -25.96 4.56
CA MET A 1 -9.77 -24.84 4.75
C MET A 1 -8.96 -23.72 5.37
N PHE A 2 -8.72 -22.65 4.62
CA PHE A 2 -7.97 -21.49 5.11
C PHE A 2 -8.72 -20.88 6.31
N THR A 3 -7.98 -20.59 7.39
CA THR A 3 -8.53 -19.93 8.58
C THR A 3 -7.67 -18.71 8.88
N PRO A 4 -8.18 -17.48 8.67
CA PRO A 4 -7.41 -16.27 8.97
C PRO A 4 -7.21 -16.12 10.49
N HIS A 5 -6.15 -15.42 10.88
CA HIS A 5 -5.96 -15.03 12.28
C HIS A 5 -7.08 -14.08 12.76
N ALA A 6 -7.19 -13.91 14.07
CA ALA A 6 -8.09 -12.90 14.64
C ALA A 6 -7.66 -11.49 14.17
N PRO A 7 -8.59 -10.61 13.73
CA PRO A 7 -8.21 -9.28 13.25
C PRO A 7 -7.44 -8.48 14.30
N LEU A 8 -6.35 -7.88 13.86
CA LEU A 8 -5.50 -6.98 14.62
C LEU A 8 -5.88 -5.52 14.34
N ALA A 9 -5.85 -4.67 15.36
CA ALA A 9 -5.96 -3.23 15.18
C ALA A 9 -4.66 -2.72 14.52
N VAL A 10 -4.75 -2.28 13.26
CA VAL A 10 -3.57 -1.95 12.43
C VAL A 10 -2.68 -0.91 13.09
N GLU A 11 -3.24 0.24 13.49
CA GLU A 11 -2.46 1.31 14.12
C GLU A 11 -1.80 0.86 15.44
N GLU A 12 -2.54 0.18 16.32
CA GLU A 12 -2.00 -0.30 17.60
C GLU A 12 -0.88 -1.34 17.40
N THR A 13 -1.05 -2.21 16.41
CA THR A 13 -0.06 -3.24 16.07
C THR A 13 1.21 -2.60 15.54
N ILE A 14 1.09 -1.63 14.62
CA ILE A 14 2.25 -0.92 14.07
C ILE A 14 2.90 -0.05 15.14
N ASP A 15 2.13 0.62 16.00
CA ASP A 15 2.66 1.37 17.15
C ASP A 15 3.51 0.46 18.07
N GLY A 16 2.98 -0.71 18.43
CA GLY A 16 3.68 -1.71 19.24
C GLY A 16 4.96 -2.21 18.57
N PHE A 17 4.87 -2.54 17.29
CA PHE A 17 6.01 -2.93 16.47
C PHE A 17 7.09 -1.86 16.46
N VAL A 18 6.75 -0.63 16.04
CA VAL A 18 7.70 0.49 15.92
C VAL A 18 8.44 0.74 17.24
N ARG A 19 7.73 0.75 18.38
CA ARG A 19 8.35 0.91 19.70
C ARG A 19 9.30 -0.25 20.03
N SER A 20 8.92 -1.48 19.70
CA SER A 20 9.72 -2.68 20.02
C SER A 20 11.09 -2.72 19.33
N ILE A 21 11.25 -2.01 18.21
CA ILE A 21 12.48 -1.96 17.43
C ILE A 21 13.19 -0.60 17.50
N GLY A 22 12.85 0.23 18.50
CA GLY A 22 13.52 1.51 18.78
C GLY A 22 13.06 2.70 17.94
N GLY A 23 11.98 2.55 17.18
CA GLY A 23 11.31 3.67 16.54
C GLY A 23 10.41 4.43 17.52
N VAL A 24 10.00 5.64 17.13
CA VAL A 24 9.17 6.50 17.97
C VAL A 24 7.95 6.98 17.19
N LYS A 25 6.78 6.96 17.84
CA LYS A 25 5.58 7.66 17.36
C LYS A 25 5.75 9.15 17.60
N ILE A 26 5.79 9.94 16.53
CA ILE A 26 6.16 11.37 16.61
C ILE A 26 5.18 12.15 17.50
N SER A 27 3.89 11.82 17.47
CA SER A 27 2.89 12.51 18.29
C SER A 27 3.07 12.32 19.79
N ASP A 28 3.77 11.27 20.24
CA ASP A 28 4.10 11.08 21.66
C ASP A 28 5.15 12.09 22.16
N GLU A 29 5.92 12.69 21.26
CA GLU A 29 6.99 13.66 21.58
C GLU A 29 6.58 15.11 21.30
N LEU A 30 5.38 15.33 20.77
CA LEU A 30 4.84 16.66 20.48
C LEU A 30 3.84 17.10 21.56
N PRO A 31 3.64 18.42 21.75
CA PRO A 31 2.51 18.93 22.51
C PRO A 31 1.18 18.40 21.96
N ASN A 32 0.17 18.27 22.82
CA ASN A 32 -1.20 17.94 22.41
C ASN A 32 -2.09 19.19 22.50
N PRO A 33 -2.62 19.73 21.39
CA PRO A 33 -2.53 19.22 20.02
C PRO A 33 -1.18 19.51 19.33
N PRO A 34 -0.77 18.68 18.33
CA PRO A 34 0.46 18.91 17.58
C PRO A 34 0.47 20.28 16.87
N PRO A 35 1.60 21.02 16.87
CA PRO A 35 1.68 22.34 16.27
C PRO A 35 1.73 22.32 14.73
N PHE A 36 1.92 21.15 14.12
CA PHE A 36 1.96 20.95 12.66
C PHE A 36 1.46 19.55 12.31
N GLU A 37 1.07 19.33 11.05
CA GLU A 37 0.79 17.98 10.55
C GLU A 37 2.08 17.17 10.49
N ASN A 38 2.21 16.15 11.34
CA ASN A 38 3.37 15.28 11.38
C ASN A 38 3.09 13.92 10.71
N ALA A 39 4.18 13.25 10.36
CA ALA A 39 4.19 11.84 10.04
C ALA A 39 4.07 11.00 11.32
N ASP A 40 3.70 9.73 11.17
CA ASP A 40 3.40 8.89 12.33
C ASP A 40 4.66 8.47 13.08
N TYR A 41 5.70 8.06 12.36
CA TYR A 41 6.87 7.43 12.98
C TYR A 41 8.20 8.01 12.54
N ILE A 42 9.20 7.90 13.42
CA ILE A 42 10.58 8.25 13.15
C ILE A 42 11.54 7.19 13.72
N PHE A 43 12.55 6.85 12.92
CA PHE A 43 13.71 6.06 13.30
C PHE A 43 14.95 6.95 13.16
N ARG A 44 15.39 7.53 14.29
CA ARG A 44 16.43 8.57 14.30
C ARG A 44 17.78 8.06 13.82
N GLU A 45 18.20 6.88 14.30
CA GLU A 45 19.48 6.28 13.93
C GLU A 45 19.56 5.94 12.44
N ALA A 46 18.46 5.43 11.87
CA ALA A 46 18.36 5.13 10.43
C ALA A 46 18.11 6.38 9.56
N GLY A 47 17.67 7.47 10.20
CA GLY A 47 17.18 8.66 9.53
C GLY A 47 16.01 8.43 8.61
N VAL A 48 15.01 7.69 9.10
CA VAL A 48 13.81 7.33 8.36
C VAL A 48 12.58 7.93 9.05
N ILE A 49 11.70 8.55 8.26
CA ILE A 49 10.40 9.07 8.67
C ILE A 49 9.34 8.26 7.92
N ILE A 50 8.42 7.66 8.65
CA ILE A 50 7.37 6.81 8.08
C ILE A 50 6.01 7.46 8.31
N GLU A 51 5.25 7.62 7.24
CA GLU A 51 3.81 7.88 7.30
C GLU A 51 3.05 6.58 7.08
N LEU A 52 2.09 6.29 7.94
CA LEU A 52 1.14 5.19 7.82
C LEU A 52 -0.17 5.64 7.15
N LYS A 53 -0.64 4.84 6.20
CA LYS A 53 -1.94 5.01 5.56
C LYS A 53 -2.67 3.68 5.50
N GLU A 54 -3.69 3.56 6.33
CA GLU A 54 -4.61 2.42 6.29
C GLU A 54 -5.72 2.65 5.26
N VAL A 55 -5.90 1.67 4.38
CA VAL A 55 -6.94 1.65 3.35
C VAL A 55 -7.97 0.59 3.74
N THR A 56 -8.97 1.01 4.52
CA THR A 56 -10.08 0.16 4.97
C THR A 56 -11.26 0.17 4.00
N THR A 57 -11.36 1.19 3.15
CA THR A 57 -12.48 1.37 2.23
C THR A 57 -12.20 0.73 0.88
N ASP A 58 -13.13 -0.10 0.42
CA ASP A 58 -13.11 -0.59 -0.95
C ASP A 58 -13.63 0.50 -1.91
N PHE A 59 -12.70 1.22 -2.57
CA PHE A 59 -13.06 2.35 -3.43
C PHE A 59 -14.06 1.97 -4.53
N GLY A 60 -14.04 0.74 -5.04
CA GLY A 60 -14.96 0.30 -6.10
C GLY A 60 -16.42 0.29 -5.70
N LYS A 61 -16.72 0.32 -4.38
CA LYS A 61 -18.08 0.40 -3.84
C LYS A 61 -18.55 1.82 -3.60
N ALA A 62 -17.69 2.82 -3.74
CA ALA A 62 -18.09 4.22 -3.61
C ALA A 62 -18.93 4.64 -4.82
N GLY A 63 -20.05 5.33 -4.60
CA GLY A 63 -20.99 5.72 -5.67
C GLY A 63 -20.30 6.41 -6.86
N GLY A 64 -19.38 7.34 -6.59
CA GLY A 64 -18.64 8.03 -7.65
C GLY A 64 -17.70 7.14 -8.49
N ILE A 65 -17.29 5.97 -8.00
CA ILE A 65 -16.49 5.00 -8.78
C ILE A 65 -17.40 4.13 -9.65
N VAL A 66 -18.59 3.76 -9.15
CA VAL A 66 -19.62 3.08 -9.94
C VAL A 66 -20.04 3.93 -11.13
N ASP A 67 -20.27 5.23 -10.93
CA ASP A 67 -20.63 6.16 -12.02
C ASP A 67 -19.52 6.26 -13.08
N LYS A 68 -18.25 6.33 -12.64
CA LYS A 68 -17.08 6.32 -13.55
C LYS A 68 -17.00 5.02 -14.34
N LEU A 69 -17.33 3.88 -13.73
CA LEU A 69 -17.35 2.59 -14.41
C LEU A 69 -18.48 2.50 -15.44
N ILE A 70 -19.67 3.01 -15.14
CA ILE A 70 -20.79 3.08 -16.09
C ILE A 70 -20.39 3.94 -17.28
N GLY A 71 -19.88 5.16 -17.03
CA GLY A 71 -19.41 6.05 -18.09
C GLY A 71 -18.27 5.46 -18.91
N LEU A 72 -17.41 4.63 -18.29
CA LEU A 72 -16.36 3.92 -19.01
C LEU A 72 -16.94 2.87 -19.98
N HIS A 73 -17.92 2.08 -19.56
CA HIS A 73 -18.60 1.14 -20.45
C HIS A 73 -19.27 1.87 -21.62
N GLU A 74 -19.98 2.97 -21.35
CA GLU A 74 -20.61 3.77 -22.40
C GLU A 74 -19.61 4.33 -23.41
N LYS A 75 -18.45 4.82 -22.94
CA LYS A 75 -17.36 5.31 -23.79
C LYS A 75 -16.85 4.23 -24.74
N HIS A 76 -16.55 3.03 -24.22
CA HIS A 76 -16.00 1.95 -25.04
C HIS A 76 -17.05 1.39 -26.01
N TYR A 77 -18.31 1.23 -25.59
CA TYR A 77 -19.39 0.80 -26.48
C TYR A 77 -19.68 1.81 -27.61
N ARG A 78 -19.59 3.12 -27.33
CA ARG A 78 -19.75 4.16 -28.34
C ARG A 78 -18.64 4.13 -29.40
N ASN A 79 -17.42 3.82 -28.99
CA ASN A 79 -16.26 3.76 -29.88
C ASN A 79 -16.24 2.46 -30.69
N ASP A 80 -16.74 1.36 -30.13
CA ASP A 80 -16.87 0.07 -30.79
C ASP A 80 -18.15 -0.63 -30.30
N PRO A 81 -19.26 -0.58 -31.04
CA PRO A 81 -20.50 -1.25 -30.66
C PRO A 81 -20.41 -2.78 -30.63
N SER A 82 -19.37 -3.37 -31.23
CA SER A 82 -19.10 -4.81 -31.14
C SER A 82 -18.40 -5.19 -29.82
N TRP A 83 -17.77 -4.20 -29.16
CA TRP A 83 -17.25 -4.34 -27.82
C TRP A 83 -18.38 -4.33 -26.79
N ARG A 84 -18.52 -5.44 -26.08
CA ARG A 84 -19.40 -5.60 -24.91
C ARG A 84 -18.86 -6.71 -24.01
N PRO A 85 -19.17 -6.69 -22.70
CA PRO A 85 -18.75 -7.77 -21.81
C PRO A 85 -19.21 -9.13 -22.33
N ALA A 86 -18.42 -10.19 -22.08
CA ALA A 86 -18.69 -11.53 -22.60
C ALA A 86 -20.08 -12.05 -22.20
N LEU A 87 -20.54 -11.69 -21.00
CA LEU A 87 -21.88 -12.00 -20.50
C LEU A 87 -23.01 -11.47 -21.41
N PHE A 88 -22.76 -10.38 -22.14
CA PHE A 88 -23.70 -9.78 -23.08
C PHE A 88 -23.39 -10.15 -24.54
N GLY A 89 -22.68 -11.27 -24.77
CA GLY A 89 -22.39 -11.81 -26.10
C GLY A 89 -21.34 -11.02 -26.87
N GLY A 90 -20.37 -10.42 -26.18
CA GLY A 90 -19.23 -9.73 -26.79
C GLY A 90 -17.90 -10.46 -26.60
N VAL A 91 -16.83 -9.82 -27.06
CA VAL A 91 -15.46 -10.37 -27.02
C VAL A 91 -14.79 -10.27 -25.64
N GLY A 92 -15.47 -9.73 -24.63
CA GLY A 92 -14.94 -9.54 -23.29
C GLY A 92 -14.23 -8.19 -23.09
N HIS A 93 -13.56 -8.03 -21.95
CA HIS A 93 -12.84 -6.81 -21.62
C HIS A 93 -11.52 -6.75 -22.41
N SER A 94 -11.35 -5.69 -23.21
CA SER A 94 -10.11 -5.44 -23.95
C SER A 94 -9.02 -4.94 -23.01
N LYS A 95 -7.74 -5.04 -23.43
CA LYS A 95 -6.62 -4.45 -22.69
C LYS A 95 -6.80 -2.94 -22.47
N ALA A 96 -7.37 -2.24 -23.45
CA ALA A 96 -7.66 -0.81 -23.35
C ALA A 96 -8.72 -0.50 -22.29
N PHE A 97 -9.79 -1.32 -22.22
CA PHE A 97 -10.80 -1.19 -21.16
C PHE A 97 -10.21 -1.45 -19.78
N ILE A 98 -9.42 -2.51 -19.62
CA ILE A 98 -8.76 -2.84 -18.34
C ILE A 98 -7.84 -1.68 -17.92
N ALA A 99 -7.04 -1.13 -18.83
CA ALA A 99 -6.18 0.02 -18.52
C ALA A 99 -6.98 1.25 -18.06
N ASP A 100 -8.09 1.57 -18.73
CA ASP A 100 -8.97 2.67 -18.32
C ASP A 100 -9.68 2.38 -16.98
N PHE A 101 -10.10 1.13 -16.74
CA PHE A 101 -10.72 0.71 -15.48
C PHE A 101 -9.75 0.90 -14.30
N VAL A 102 -8.51 0.40 -14.43
CA VAL A 102 -7.45 0.58 -13.44
C VAL A 102 -7.23 2.07 -13.15
N ARG A 103 -7.24 2.92 -14.18
CA ARG A 103 -7.06 4.39 -14.03
C ARG A 103 -8.13 5.08 -13.19
N ILE A 104 -9.33 4.51 -13.05
CA ILE A 104 -10.38 5.07 -12.19
C ILE A 104 -9.89 5.20 -10.73
N PHE A 105 -9.04 4.28 -10.27
CA PHE A 105 -8.49 4.24 -8.92
C PHE A 105 -7.27 5.15 -8.70
N ARG A 106 -6.74 5.78 -9.76
CA ARG A 106 -5.57 6.66 -9.65
C ARG A 106 -5.82 7.86 -8.75
N GLU A 107 -7.01 8.46 -8.83
CA GLU A 107 -7.38 9.63 -8.03
C GLU A 107 -7.47 9.35 -6.52
N PRO A 108 -8.21 8.34 -6.03
CA PRO A 108 -8.26 8.04 -4.59
C PRO A 108 -6.88 7.68 -4.02
N LEU A 109 -6.09 6.85 -4.72
CA LEU A 109 -4.71 6.53 -4.31
C LEU A 109 -3.82 7.78 -4.31
N GLY A 110 -3.98 8.65 -5.32
CA GLY A 110 -3.24 9.91 -5.41
C GLY A 110 -3.53 10.86 -4.25
N ARG A 111 -4.78 10.92 -3.76
CA ARG A 111 -5.12 11.72 -2.57
C ARG A 111 -4.42 11.21 -1.31
N ILE A 112 -4.37 9.89 -1.12
CA ILE A 112 -3.67 9.25 0.01
C ILE A 112 -2.17 9.60 -0.02
N LEU A 113 -1.53 9.37 -1.17
CA LEU A 113 -0.10 9.63 -1.36
C LEU A 113 0.24 11.12 -1.23
N LYS A 114 -0.61 12.02 -1.74
CA LYS A 114 -0.42 13.47 -1.59
C LYS A 114 -0.46 13.89 -0.12
N LYS A 115 -1.39 13.34 0.66
CA LYS A 115 -1.49 13.64 2.10
C LYS A 115 -0.25 13.13 2.83
N ALA A 116 0.15 11.88 2.58
CA ALA A 116 1.35 11.31 3.16
C ALA A 116 2.62 12.12 2.86
N ASN A 117 2.81 12.51 1.60
CA ASN A 117 3.91 13.35 1.18
C ASN A 117 3.90 14.73 1.88
N SER A 118 2.73 15.35 2.06
CA SER A 118 2.62 16.62 2.80
C SER A 118 3.01 16.48 4.27
N GLN A 119 2.56 15.42 4.96
CA GLN A 119 2.91 15.14 6.35
C GLN A 119 4.41 14.88 6.53
N ILE A 120 5.01 14.09 5.62
CA ILE A 120 6.46 13.85 5.60
C ILE A 120 7.23 15.17 5.38
N LYS A 121 6.80 16.02 4.42
CA LYS A 121 7.44 17.33 4.18
C LYS A 121 7.35 18.24 5.39
N SER A 122 6.17 18.32 6.00
CA SER A 122 5.91 19.12 7.19
C SER A 122 6.77 18.65 8.37
N THR A 123 6.90 17.33 8.56
CA THR A 123 7.77 16.73 9.59
C THR A 123 9.23 17.09 9.37
N LYS A 124 9.76 16.89 8.16
CA LYS A 124 11.14 17.24 7.80
C LYS A 124 11.45 18.73 8.01
N LYS A 125 10.45 19.60 7.84
CA LYS A 125 10.60 21.05 8.02
C LYS A 125 10.63 21.46 9.50
N ASN A 126 9.84 20.81 10.34
CA ASN A 126 9.62 21.24 11.73
C ASN A 126 10.46 20.48 12.76
N LEU A 127 10.96 19.29 12.43
CA LEU A 127 11.87 18.54 13.29
C LEU A 127 13.32 18.77 12.84
N PRO A 128 14.29 18.87 13.77
CA PRO A 128 15.71 19.07 13.47
C PRO A 128 16.33 17.77 12.95
N PHE A 129 15.87 17.31 11.79
CA PHE A 129 16.29 16.08 11.15
C PHE A 129 16.70 16.36 9.71
N GLU A 130 17.95 16.76 9.52
CA GLU A 130 18.49 17.02 8.19
C GLU A 130 18.53 15.70 7.38
N ASN A 131 17.93 15.73 6.19
CA ASN A 131 18.03 14.68 5.17
C ASN A 131 17.43 13.30 5.53
N GLY A 132 16.35 13.27 6.32
CA GLY A 132 15.61 12.03 6.54
C GLY A 132 14.99 11.43 5.27
N PHE A 133 15.02 10.11 5.14
CA PHE A 133 14.30 9.38 4.11
C PHE A 133 12.82 9.34 4.47
N GLY A 134 11.96 9.79 3.56
CA GLY A 134 10.53 9.67 3.73
C GLY A 134 10.05 8.35 3.17
N VAL A 135 9.23 7.66 3.95
CA VAL A 135 8.65 6.37 3.61
C VAL A 135 7.15 6.47 3.82
N THR A 136 6.38 5.95 2.89
CA THR A 136 4.94 5.77 3.10
C THR A 136 4.63 4.30 3.20
N MET A 137 3.99 3.89 4.28
CA MET A 137 3.50 2.54 4.49
C MET A 137 2.00 2.53 4.20
N ILE A 138 1.58 1.82 3.17
CA ILE A 138 0.18 1.67 2.79
C ILE A 138 -0.27 0.29 3.24
N VAL A 139 -1.11 0.25 4.26
CA VAL A 139 -1.78 -0.98 4.69
C VAL A 139 -3.05 -1.14 3.89
N ASN A 140 -3.15 -2.19 3.07
CA ASN A 140 -4.42 -2.59 2.49
C ASN A 140 -5.18 -3.46 3.50
N ASP A 141 -6.24 -2.90 4.10
CA ASP A 141 -7.12 -3.61 5.03
C ASP A 141 -8.59 -3.62 4.60
N GLY A 142 -8.84 -3.48 3.29
CA GLY A 142 -10.21 -3.48 2.78
C GLY A 142 -10.39 -3.17 1.31
N PHE A 143 -9.33 -2.77 0.59
CA PHE A 143 -9.41 -2.52 -0.84
C PHE A 143 -9.26 -3.82 -1.64
N LYS A 144 -10.37 -4.23 -2.25
CA LYS A 144 -10.51 -5.51 -2.97
C LYS A 144 -10.90 -5.36 -4.43
N SER A 145 -11.39 -4.20 -4.84
CA SER A 145 -11.83 -3.97 -6.23
C SER A 145 -10.67 -3.96 -7.24
N LEU A 146 -9.42 -3.99 -6.78
CA LEU A 146 -8.24 -4.02 -7.61
C LEU A 146 -7.21 -4.99 -7.04
N GLU A 147 -6.61 -5.82 -7.89
CA GLU A 147 -5.59 -6.79 -7.51
C GLU A 147 -4.30 -6.09 -7.01
N PRO A 148 -3.57 -6.68 -6.05
CA PRO A 148 -2.36 -6.08 -5.47
C PRO A 148 -1.34 -5.58 -6.50
N TYR A 149 -1.14 -6.32 -7.59
CA TYR A 149 -0.27 -5.90 -8.70
C TYR A 149 -0.66 -4.53 -9.27
N PHE A 150 -1.93 -4.34 -9.61
CA PHE A 150 -2.40 -3.08 -10.20
C PHE A 150 -2.39 -1.94 -9.17
N VAL A 151 -2.66 -2.22 -7.90
CA VAL A 151 -2.54 -1.22 -6.82
C VAL A 151 -1.10 -0.71 -6.73
N ARG A 152 -0.13 -1.63 -6.68
CA ARG A 152 1.30 -1.30 -6.65
C ARG A 152 1.74 -0.55 -7.91
N ALA A 153 1.28 -0.98 -9.09
CA ALA A 153 1.61 -0.32 -10.35
C ALA A 153 1.10 1.13 -10.38
N LEU A 154 -0.14 1.37 -9.93
CA LEU A 154 -0.70 2.73 -9.81
C LEU A 154 0.04 3.59 -8.81
N ILE A 155 0.37 3.06 -7.62
CA ILE A 155 1.17 3.78 -6.62
C ILE A 155 2.50 4.20 -7.23
N SER A 156 3.18 3.28 -7.92
CA SER A 156 4.48 3.53 -8.56
C SER A 156 4.36 4.60 -9.65
N ASP A 157 3.33 4.55 -10.51
CA ASP A 157 3.06 5.59 -11.52
C ASP A 157 2.80 6.98 -10.91
N ILE A 158 2.06 7.03 -9.80
CA ILE A 158 1.77 8.28 -9.10
C ILE A 158 3.04 8.87 -8.50
N LEU A 159 3.88 8.04 -7.87
CA LEU A 159 5.13 8.44 -7.23
C LEU A 159 6.24 8.80 -8.25
N LEU A 160 6.24 8.20 -9.44
CA LEU A 160 7.20 8.57 -10.50
C LEU A 160 7.07 10.04 -10.91
N ASN A 161 5.83 10.55 -10.94
CA ASN A 161 5.51 11.87 -11.47
C ASN A 161 5.27 12.93 -10.39
N SER A 162 5.27 12.56 -9.10
CA SER A 162 4.93 13.46 -7.99
C SER A 162 5.44 12.94 -6.64
N ASN A 163 5.37 13.76 -5.58
CA ASN A 163 5.70 13.36 -4.20
C ASN A 163 7.19 13.17 -3.88
N SER A 164 7.98 14.21 -4.16
CA SER A 164 9.44 14.24 -3.95
C SER A 164 9.95 13.94 -2.53
N ALA A 165 9.08 13.92 -1.50
CA ALA A 165 9.53 13.62 -0.14
C ALA A 165 9.45 12.14 0.21
N ILE A 166 8.87 11.30 -0.65
CA ILE A 166 8.74 9.85 -0.51
C ILE A 166 9.85 9.19 -1.35
N GLN A 167 10.73 8.45 -0.69
CA GLN A 167 11.81 7.67 -1.32
C GLN A 167 11.54 6.17 -1.32
N CYS A 168 10.59 5.71 -0.51
CA CYS A 168 10.11 4.33 -0.51
C CYS A 168 8.60 4.32 -0.22
N CYS A 169 7.88 3.45 -0.90
CA CYS A 169 6.51 3.10 -0.54
C CYS A 169 6.45 1.61 -0.23
N VAL A 170 5.97 1.25 0.95
CA VAL A 170 5.78 -0.15 1.36
C VAL A 170 4.29 -0.45 1.28
N TYR A 171 3.90 -1.33 0.36
CA TYR A 171 2.55 -1.87 0.30
C TYR A 171 2.48 -3.12 1.17
N ILE A 172 1.63 -3.10 2.18
CA ILE A 172 1.52 -4.20 3.14
C ILE A 172 0.08 -4.63 3.35
N THR A 173 -0.11 -5.86 3.83
CA THR A 173 -1.39 -6.32 4.35
C THR A 173 -1.23 -6.80 5.79
N VAL A 174 -2.29 -6.65 6.60
CA VAL A 174 -2.29 -7.06 8.01
C VAL A 174 -3.41 -8.05 8.28
N ASN A 175 -4.67 -7.68 8.07
CA ASN A 175 -5.81 -8.60 8.27
C ASN A 175 -6.36 -9.18 6.96
N THR A 176 -5.67 -8.89 5.86
CA THR A 176 -6.12 -9.21 4.51
C THR A 176 -5.07 -10.08 3.84
N TYR A 177 -5.48 -11.24 3.37
CA TYR A 177 -4.57 -12.21 2.79
C TYR A 177 -4.60 -12.11 1.27
N VAL A 178 -3.55 -12.60 0.63
CA VAL A 178 -3.41 -12.61 -0.81
C VAL A 178 -3.17 -14.03 -1.28
N GLU A 179 -4.05 -14.51 -2.16
CA GLU A 179 -3.84 -15.73 -2.92
C GLU A 179 -2.83 -15.40 -4.03
N VAL A 180 -1.71 -16.12 -4.01
CA VAL A 180 -0.65 -16.02 -5.01
C VAL A 180 -0.76 -17.23 -5.94
N PRO A 181 -0.72 -17.06 -7.26
CA PRO A 181 -0.76 -18.19 -8.18
C PRO A 181 0.33 -19.22 -7.85
N GLU A 182 -0.01 -20.50 -7.99
CA GLU A 182 0.89 -21.63 -7.73
C GLU A 182 1.29 -21.83 -6.26
N SER A 183 0.82 -20.99 -5.34
CA SER A 183 0.97 -21.22 -3.90
C SER A 183 -0.24 -21.94 -3.32
N GLU A 184 0.01 -22.91 -2.45
CA GLU A 184 -1.05 -23.56 -1.65
C GLU A 184 -1.42 -22.74 -0.40
N TYR A 185 -0.69 -21.65 -0.14
CA TYR A 185 -0.84 -20.82 1.05
C TYR A 185 -1.40 -19.44 0.70
N ALA A 186 -2.11 -18.87 1.68
CA ALA A 186 -2.55 -17.49 1.64
C ALA A 186 -1.48 -16.61 2.29
N HIS A 187 -1.09 -15.53 1.63
CA HIS A 187 0.06 -14.71 2.03
C HIS A 187 -0.35 -13.39 2.66
N LEU A 188 0.39 -12.97 3.68
CA LEU A 188 0.46 -11.57 4.09
C LEU A 188 1.62 -10.91 3.34
N LEU A 189 1.45 -9.64 2.96
CA LEU A 189 2.39 -8.98 2.06
C LEU A 189 3.25 -7.94 2.77
N TRP A 190 4.54 -7.91 2.43
CA TRP A 190 5.45 -6.79 2.62
C TRP A 190 6.15 -6.50 1.29
N VAL A 191 5.69 -5.47 0.57
CA VAL A 191 6.17 -5.20 -0.79
C VAL A 191 6.69 -3.76 -0.90
N PRO A 192 8.00 -3.55 -0.70
CA PRO A 192 8.60 -2.24 -0.88
C PRO A 192 8.78 -1.89 -2.37
N SER A 193 8.57 -0.62 -2.68
CA SER A 193 8.92 0.01 -3.96
C SER A 193 9.81 1.21 -3.68
N TYR A 194 11.04 1.17 -4.18
CA TYR A 194 12.06 2.20 -3.97
C TYR A 194 12.10 3.19 -5.12
N SER A 195 12.43 4.45 -4.83
CA SER A 195 12.79 5.41 -5.87
C SER A 195 14.14 5.04 -6.51
N GLU A 196 14.38 5.49 -7.75
CA GLU A 196 15.65 5.27 -8.45
C GLU A 196 16.86 5.83 -7.68
N HIS A 197 16.64 6.83 -6.82
CA HIS A 197 17.68 7.48 -6.02
C HIS A 197 17.69 7.02 -4.56
N ALA A 198 16.98 5.94 -4.22
CA ALA A 198 17.02 5.38 -2.87
C ALA A 198 18.43 4.81 -2.60
N PRO A 199 19.13 5.27 -1.56
CA PRO A 199 20.45 4.74 -1.24
C PRO A 199 20.33 3.35 -0.61
N GLN A 200 21.36 2.52 -0.76
CA GLN A 200 21.39 1.15 -0.24
C GLN A 200 21.02 1.06 1.24
N ARG A 201 21.47 2.01 2.07
CA ARG A 201 21.13 2.05 3.51
C ARG A 201 19.62 2.13 3.80
N LEU A 202 18.85 2.77 2.92
CA LEU A 202 17.38 2.82 3.04
C LEU A 202 16.77 1.47 2.66
N VAL A 203 17.28 0.84 1.60
CA VAL A 203 16.85 -0.48 1.14
C VAL A 203 17.09 -1.52 2.24
N ASP A 204 18.32 -1.58 2.76
CA ASP A 204 18.69 -2.52 3.84
C ASP A 204 17.83 -2.32 5.09
N PHE A 205 17.55 -1.06 5.45
CA PHE A 205 16.68 -0.74 6.58
C PHE A 205 15.24 -1.24 6.36
N ILE A 206 14.64 -0.95 5.21
CA ILE A 206 13.24 -1.33 4.94
C ILE A 206 13.08 -2.84 4.75
N ASP A 207 14.05 -3.51 4.14
CA ASP A 207 14.03 -4.97 3.99
C ASP A 207 14.19 -5.64 5.36
N ASN A 208 15.07 -5.12 6.23
CA ASN A 208 15.20 -5.63 7.60
C ASN A 208 13.96 -5.32 8.46
N LEU A 209 13.33 -4.17 8.23
CA LEU A 209 12.07 -3.79 8.87
C LEU A 209 10.97 -4.80 8.53
N GLY A 210 10.90 -5.24 7.27
CA GLY A 210 9.96 -6.28 6.83
C GLY A 210 10.18 -7.63 7.50
N ASP A 211 11.44 -8.08 7.60
CA ASP A 211 11.76 -9.34 8.30
C ASP A 211 11.31 -9.27 9.78
N ARG A 212 11.57 -8.13 10.45
CA ARG A 212 11.15 -7.93 11.84
C ARG A 212 9.64 -7.78 12.00
N TRP A 213 8.97 -7.22 11.00
CA TRP A 213 7.51 -7.07 11.00
C TRP A 213 6.82 -8.43 11.04
N PHE A 214 7.26 -9.38 10.20
CA PHE A 214 6.67 -10.72 10.22
C PHE A 214 6.96 -11.47 11.53
N ASN A 215 8.16 -11.36 12.09
CA ASN A 215 8.45 -11.91 13.42
C ASN A 215 7.53 -11.33 14.51
N HIS A 216 7.23 -10.03 14.42
CA HIS A 216 6.29 -9.38 15.33
C HIS A 216 4.87 -9.92 15.15
N LEU A 217 4.40 -10.06 13.90
CA LEU A 217 3.09 -10.63 13.62
C LEU A 217 2.96 -12.08 14.09
N GLU A 218 3.98 -12.92 13.94
CA GLU A 218 3.96 -14.30 14.45
C GLU A 218 3.83 -14.34 15.98
N SER A 219 4.43 -13.37 16.69
CA SER A 219 4.29 -13.28 18.14
C SER A 219 2.86 -12.96 18.59
N LEU A 220 2.05 -12.36 17.71
CA LEU A 220 0.65 -11.98 17.98
C LEU A 220 -0.35 -13.00 17.47
N THR A 221 -0.04 -13.66 16.35
CA THR A 221 -0.98 -14.50 15.58
C THR A 221 -0.65 -15.98 15.61
N GLY A 222 0.54 -16.35 16.11
CA GLY A 222 1.11 -17.68 15.99
C GLY A 222 2.05 -17.81 14.77
N PRO A 223 2.81 -18.90 14.68
CA PRO A 223 3.77 -19.10 13.60
C PRO A 223 3.08 -19.21 12.24
N PHE A 224 3.74 -18.73 11.19
CA PHE A 224 3.29 -18.89 9.81
C PHE A 224 3.71 -20.24 9.23
N ASP A 225 2.88 -20.77 8.33
CA ASP A 225 3.19 -22.02 7.62
C ASP A 225 4.34 -21.85 6.61
N VAL A 226 4.45 -20.65 6.03
CA VAL A 226 5.46 -20.31 5.02
C VAL A 226 5.93 -18.86 5.18
N SER A 227 7.21 -18.63 4.86
CA SER A 227 7.81 -17.30 4.80
C SER A 227 8.72 -17.23 3.57
N ASP A 228 8.26 -16.53 2.55
CA ASP A 228 8.97 -16.39 1.28
C ASP A 228 9.55 -14.98 1.13
N LYS A 229 10.83 -14.91 0.72
CA LYS A 229 11.50 -13.64 0.40
C LYS A 229 12.03 -13.70 -1.02
N THR A 230 11.56 -12.80 -1.86
CA THR A 230 11.97 -12.73 -3.26
C THR A 230 12.09 -11.27 -3.72
N SER A 231 13.03 -11.02 -4.64
CA SER A 231 13.12 -9.76 -5.37
C SER A 231 12.29 -9.76 -6.65
N ASP A 232 11.82 -10.94 -7.10
CA ASP A 232 10.90 -11.03 -8.21
C ASP A 232 9.52 -10.56 -7.77
N THR A 233 8.96 -9.59 -8.48
CA THR A 233 7.62 -9.05 -8.17
C THR A 233 6.54 -9.65 -9.06
N SER A 234 6.90 -10.59 -9.94
CA SER A 234 5.97 -11.29 -10.82
C SER A 234 4.97 -12.16 -10.07
N PHE A 235 5.27 -12.57 -8.83
CA PHE A 235 4.34 -13.32 -7.97
C PHE A 235 3.03 -12.58 -7.68
N LEU A 236 3.02 -11.24 -7.81
CA LEU A 236 1.80 -10.45 -7.66
C LEU A 236 0.90 -10.51 -8.90
N ASN A 237 1.43 -10.93 -10.06
CA ASN A 237 0.61 -11.09 -11.26
C ASN A 237 -0.50 -12.10 -10.96
N ASP A 238 -1.73 -11.77 -11.32
CA ASP A 238 -2.93 -12.58 -11.10
C ASP A 238 -3.22 -12.92 -9.61
N SER A 239 -2.54 -12.25 -8.67
CA SER A 239 -2.80 -12.39 -7.23
C SER A 239 -4.11 -11.75 -6.82
N LYS A 240 -4.77 -12.32 -5.81
CA LYS A 240 -6.11 -11.87 -5.38
C LYS A 240 -6.21 -11.68 -3.89
N THR A 241 -6.79 -10.55 -3.51
CA THR A 241 -7.08 -10.22 -2.12
C THR A 241 -8.24 -11.08 -1.60
N ILE A 242 -7.99 -11.89 -0.57
CA ILE A 242 -8.95 -12.76 0.11
C ILE A 242 -9.07 -12.38 1.60
N LYS A 243 -10.17 -12.79 2.23
CA LYS A 243 -10.42 -12.59 3.66
C LYS A 243 -10.93 -13.88 4.27
#